data_AF-A0AAV8FTX0-F1
#
_entry.id   AF-A0AAV8FTX0-F1
#
_cell.length_a   1.000
_cell.length_b   1.000
_cell.length_c   1.000
_cell.angle_alpha   90.00
_cell.angle_beta   90.00
_cell.angle_gamma   90.00
#
_symmetry.space_group_name_H-M   'P 1'
#
loop_
_entity.id
_entity.type
_entity.pdbx_description
1 polymer ?
#
loop_
_entity_poly.entity_id
_entity_poly.type
_entity_poly.pdbx_seq_one_letter_code
_entity_poly.pdbx_strand_id
1 'polypeptide(L)'
;MDSETHRNKCAACYRQYNKVEHLIEHMRVSYHSVHEPKCGVCQKQCRSYESLREHLIGPLPKVECARVFSIRGCNLCLKIFDSSSAVRSHRATCQFSGTMTGLISRMSRMNIQAGSCIDNGQMSGSCVVALVCKMVGGGSDGSLDLCARVCLVGEDENIIYHAYIKPQVPVTNYRYESTGIRPEHLRDAVPLKQVQRRIQDILCNGEPIWKIRSKGSKARILTGHGIDHDLKCLGVEYPSFLIRDIANYPPLMKTSKLSNSLKYLTQAYLGYDIQNGMQDPYEDCVAALRLYMRMRHPGHPRDYACGCGDGPMRNNYPAWRQRELERMTAEALLDLSGSDYYCWCLDAYN
;
A
#
# COMPACT_ATOMS: atom_id res chain seq x y z
N MET A 1 -50.53 -10.64 -7.09
CA MET A 1 -49.98 -9.32 -7.39
C MET A 1 -48.98 -9.02 -6.29
N ASP A 2 -47.73 -9.40 -6.51
CA ASP A 2 -46.67 -9.19 -5.52
C ASP A 2 -46.42 -7.69 -5.40
N SER A 3 -46.65 -7.16 -4.20
CA SER A 3 -46.17 -5.84 -3.83
C SER A 3 -44.65 -5.89 -3.87
N GLU A 4 -44.04 -5.35 -4.93
CA GLU A 4 -42.62 -5.04 -4.97
C GLU A 4 -42.31 -4.14 -3.76
N THR A 5 -41.87 -4.77 -2.67
CA THR A 5 -41.35 -4.05 -1.51
C THR A 5 -40.19 -3.22 -2.01
N HIS A 6 -40.39 -1.90 -2.08
CA HIS A 6 -39.41 -0.96 -2.59
C HIS A 6 -38.19 -0.96 -1.64
N ARG A 7 -37.21 -1.83 -1.93
CA ARG A 7 -36.02 -2.00 -1.08
C ARG A 7 -35.07 -0.84 -1.27
N ASN A 8 -34.61 -0.27 -0.17
CA ASN A 8 -33.66 0.83 -0.16
C ASN A 8 -32.27 0.29 -0.52
N LYS A 9 -31.76 0.65 -1.69
CA LYS A 9 -30.50 0.10 -2.22
C LYS A 9 -29.38 1.13 -2.12
N CYS A 10 -28.23 0.74 -1.62
CA CYS A 10 -27.03 1.58 -1.67
C CYS A 10 -26.54 1.73 -3.13
N ALA A 11 -26.34 2.97 -3.60
CA ALA A 11 -25.88 3.25 -4.96
C ALA A 11 -24.44 2.74 -5.23
N ALA A 12 -23.62 2.62 -4.18
CA ALA A 12 -22.23 2.19 -4.26
C ALA A 12 -22.06 0.66 -4.28
N CYS A 13 -22.45 0.00 -3.18
CA CYS A 13 -22.19 -1.43 -2.99
C CYS A 13 -23.39 -2.34 -3.34
N TYR A 14 -24.53 -1.74 -3.69
CA TYR A 14 -25.78 -2.42 -4.04
C TYR A 14 -26.39 -3.30 -2.94
N ARG A 15 -25.98 -3.14 -1.68
CA ARG A 15 -26.68 -3.72 -0.53
C ARG A 15 -28.10 -3.17 -0.45
N GLN A 16 -29.05 -4.02 -0.09
CA GLN A 16 -30.47 -3.69 0.01
C GLN A 16 -30.92 -3.73 1.47
N TYR A 17 -31.78 -2.79 1.83
CA TYR A 17 -32.32 -2.62 3.17
C TYR A 17 -33.84 -2.48 3.11
N ASN A 18 -34.53 -3.11 4.06
CA ASN A 18 -35.98 -3.01 4.18
C ASN A 18 -36.43 -1.59 4.60
N LYS A 19 -35.57 -0.87 5.31
CA LYS A 19 -35.85 0.48 5.82
C LYS A 19 -34.73 1.45 5.43
N VAL A 20 -35.10 2.71 5.17
CA VAL A 20 -34.15 3.77 4.79
C VAL A 20 -33.18 4.11 5.93
N GLU A 21 -33.63 4.00 7.18
CA GLU A 21 -32.79 4.19 8.38
C GLU A 21 -31.56 3.27 8.39
N HIS A 22 -31.73 2.00 7.99
CA HIS A 22 -30.62 1.05 7.90
C HIS A 22 -29.68 1.34 6.73
N LEU A 23 -30.20 1.91 5.63
CA LEU A 23 -29.35 2.38 4.54
C LEU A 23 -28.47 3.54 4.99
N ILE A 24 -29.03 4.52 5.73
CA ILE A 24 -28.28 5.66 6.26
C ILE A 24 -27.21 5.17 7.27
N GLU A 25 -27.55 4.23 8.13
CA GLU A 25 -26.58 3.64 9.07
C GLU A 25 -25.45 2.91 8.33
N HIS A 26 -25.76 2.20 7.24
CA HIS A 26 -24.74 1.63 6.37
C HIS A 26 -23.83 2.71 5.76
N MET A 27 -24.39 3.84 5.29
CA MET A 27 -23.59 4.94 4.72
C MET A 27 -22.67 5.58 5.75
N ARG A 28 -23.08 5.66 7.03
CA ARG A 28 -22.25 6.18 8.14
C ARG A 28 -20.96 5.41 8.36
N VAL A 29 -20.99 4.09 8.18
CA VAL A 29 -19.86 3.20 8.51
C VAL A 29 -19.09 2.68 7.31
N SER A 30 -19.62 2.90 6.09
CA SER A 30 -19.04 2.35 4.87
C SER A 30 -18.06 3.28 4.18
N TYR A 31 -18.20 4.60 4.36
CA TYR A 31 -17.26 5.60 3.82
C TYR A 31 -16.96 5.39 2.33
N HIS A 32 -18.02 5.18 1.55
CA HIS A 32 -17.89 4.93 0.13
C HIS A 32 -17.17 6.08 -0.55
N SER A 33 -16.19 5.76 -1.40
CA SER A 33 -15.41 6.80 -2.05
C SER A 33 -15.09 6.48 -3.50
N VAL A 34 -14.79 7.52 -4.27
CA VAL A 34 -14.38 7.38 -5.67
C VAL A 34 -13.09 6.56 -5.83
N HIS A 35 -12.31 6.46 -4.75
CA HIS A 35 -11.03 5.74 -4.70
C HIS A 35 -11.20 4.26 -4.33
N GLU A 36 -12.39 3.83 -3.94
CA GLU A 36 -12.70 2.41 -3.77
C GLU A 36 -12.64 1.67 -5.12
N PRO A 37 -12.02 0.47 -5.18
CA PRO A 37 -12.03 -0.37 -6.37
C PRO A 37 -13.45 -0.62 -6.91
N LYS A 38 -13.65 -0.43 -8.21
CA LYS A 38 -14.95 -0.62 -8.88
C LYS A 38 -14.92 -1.77 -9.86
N CYS A 39 -16.01 -2.54 -9.91
CA CYS A 39 -16.20 -3.55 -10.94
C CYS A 39 -16.53 -2.91 -12.30
N GLY A 40 -15.69 -3.15 -13.31
CA GLY A 40 -15.91 -2.61 -14.66
C GLY A 40 -17.18 -3.11 -15.36
N VAL A 41 -17.79 -4.22 -14.90
CA VAL A 41 -19.04 -4.75 -15.49
C VAL A 41 -20.26 -4.12 -14.83
N CYS A 42 -20.37 -4.24 -13.51
CA CYS A 42 -21.59 -3.87 -12.79
C CYS A 42 -21.48 -2.55 -12.04
N GLN A 43 -20.32 -1.88 -12.04
CA GLN A 43 -20.04 -0.62 -11.35
C GLN A 43 -20.13 -0.67 -9.82
N LYS A 44 -20.24 -1.86 -9.22
CA LYS A 44 -20.21 -2.04 -7.76
C LYS A 44 -18.88 -1.54 -7.19
N GLN A 45 -18.95 -0.65 -6.20
CA GLN A 45 -17.84 -0.28 -5.34
C GLN A 45 -17.54 -1.38 -4.32
N CYS A 46 -16.26 -1.74 -4.24
CA CYS A 46 -15.70 -2.74 -3.35
C CYS A 46 -14.74 -2.04 -2.39
N ARG A 47 -14.84 -2.35 -1.09
CA ARG A 47 -13.99 -1.72 -0.06
C ARG A 47 -12.50 -1.98 -0.28
N SER A 48 -12.14 -3.17 -0.75
CA SER A 48 -10.76 -3.56 -1.04
C SER A 48 -10.63 -4.21 -2.41
N TYR A 49 -9.41 -4.22 -2.95
CA TYR A 49 -9.10 -4.92 -4.18
C TYR A 49 -9.30 -6.43 -4.04
N GLU A 50 -9.12 -6.99 -2.84
CA GLU A 50 -9.45 -8.39 -2.56
C GLU A 50 -10.94 -8.65 -2.76
N SER A 51 -11.81 -7.79 -2.19
CA SER A 51 -13.27 -7.89 -2.38
C SER A 51 -13.66 -7.82 -3.86
N LEU A 52 -12.96 -6.99 -4.64
CA LEU A 52 -13.17 -6.88 -6.08
C LEU A 52 -12.70 -8.14 -6.82
N ARG A 53 -11.56 -8.72 -6.43
CA ARG A 53 -11.08 -9.99 -6.98
C ARG A 53 -12.06 -11.12 -6.65
N GLU A 54 -12.52 -11.21 -5.41
CA GLU A 54 -13.52 -12.22 -5.02
C GLU A 54 -14.79 -12.11 -5.86
N HIS A 55 -15.23 -10.88 -6.13
CA HIS A 55 -16.40 -10.62 -6.97
C HIS A 55 -16.24 -11.06 -8.44
N LEU A 56 -15.02 -10.99 -8.99
CA LEU A 56 -14.72 -11.25 -10.40
C LEU A 56 -14.22 -12.67 -10.67
N ILE A 57 -13.33 -13.17 -9.82
CA ILE A 57 -12.55 -14.40 -9.99
C ILE A 57 -12.44 -15.24 -8.70
N GLY A 58 -13.18 -14.87 -7.66
CA GLY A 58 -13.17 -15.58 -6.38
C GLY A 58 -13.90 -16.92 -6.42
N PRO A 59 -14.02 -17.58 -5.25
CA PRO A 59 -14.75 -18.85 -5.12
C PRO A 59 -16.26 -18.70 -5.38
N LEU A 60 -16.83 -17.53 -5.07
CA LEU A 60 -18.25 -17.22 -5.28
C LEU A 60 -18.41 -15.90 -6.05
N PRO A 61 -18.02 -15.85 -7.33
CA PRO A 61 -18.04 -14.62 -8.10
C PRO A 61 -19.46 -14.35 -8.62
N LYS A 62 -19.76 -13.09 -8.96
CA LYS A 62 -21.05 -12.77 -9.58
C LYS A 62 -21.02 -13.30 -11.02
N VAL A 63 -21.87 -14.28 -11.31
CA VAL A 63 -21.88 -15.07 -12.58
C VAL A 63 -21.65 -14.20 -13.82
N GLU A 64 -22.44 -13.15 -14.01
CA GLU A 64 -22.33 -12.30 -15.20
C GLU A 64 -21.03 -11.49 -15.24
N CYS A 65 -20.60 -10.97 -14.08
CA CYS A 65 -19.32 -10.25 -13.99
C CYS A 65 -18.14 -11.17 -14.28
N ALA A 66 -18.16 -12.39 -13.73
CA ALA A 66 -17.13 -13.40 -13.94
C ALA A 66 -17.06 -13.83 -15.42
N ARG A 67 -18.22 -14.05 -16.05
CA ARG A 67 -18.32 -14.40 -17.47
C ARG A 67 -17.67 -13.35 -18.36
N VAL A 68 -18.06 -12.08 -18.20
CA VAL A 68 -17.47 -10.97 -18.97
C VAL A 68 -15.99 -10.81 -18.67
N PHE A 69 -15.58 -10.88 -17.40
CA PHE A 69 -14.21 -10.71 -16.98
C PHE A 69 -13.29 -11.84 -17.49
N SER A 70 -13.77 -13.07 -17.58
CA SER A 70 -12.97 -14.19 -18.10
C SER A 70 -12.52 -13.99 -19.55
N ILE A 71 -13.34 -13.31 -20.36
CA ILE A 71 -13.10 -13.08 -21.79
C ILE A 71 -12.34 -11.76 -22.03
N ARG A 72 -12.69 -10.72 -21.28
CA ARG A 72 -12.29 -9.32 -21.54
C ARG A 72 -11.45 -8.70 -20.42
N GLY A 73 -11.19 -9.42 -19.33
CA GLY A 73 -10.55 -8.91 -18.13
C GLY A 73 -9.05 -9.26 -18.02
N CYS A 74 -8.30 -8.35 -17.42
CA CYS A 74 -6.91 -8.57 -17.03
C CYS A 74 -6.82 -8.86 -15.52
N ASN A 75 -6.23 -9.99 -15.14
CA ASN A 75 -6.08 -10.44 -13.75
C ASN A 75 -5.10 -9.60 -12.91
N LEU A 76 -4.26 -8.77 -13.55
CA LEU A 76 -3.31 -7.89 -12.87
C LEU A 76 -3.90 -6.49 -12.63
N CYS A 77 -4.38 -5.81 -13.67
CA CYS A 77 -4.94 -4.46 -13.53
C CYS A 77 -6.42 -4.44 -13.16
N LEU A 78 -7.12 -5.58 -13.24
CA LEU A 78 -8.57 -5.73 -13.02
C LEU A 78 -9.45 -4.86 -13.94
N LYS A 79 -8.88 -4.30 -15.01
CA LYS A 79 -9.63 -3.58 -16.05
C LYS A 79 -10.27 -4.54 -17.03
N ILE A 80 -11.36 -4.06 -17.63
CA ILE A 80 -12.12 -4.76 -18.67
C ILE A 80 -11.90 -4.01 -19.98
N PHE A 81 -11.59 -4.75 -21.03
CA PHE A 81 -11.28 -4.23 -22.36
C PHE A 81 -12.45 -4.42 -23.32
N ASP A 82 -12.41 -3.77 -24.48
CA ASP A 82 -13.51 -3.84 -25.47
C ASP A 82 -13.67 -5.20 -26.14
N SER A 83 -12.57 -5.96 -26.27
CA SER A 83 -12.55 -7.26 -26.94
C SER A 83 -11.53 -8.22 -26.34
N SER A 84 -11.67 -9.51 -26.67
CA SER A 84 -10.70 -10.55 -26.29
C SER A 84 -9.32 -10.33 -26.94
N SER A 85 -9.26 -9.68 -28.11
CA SER A 85 -8.00 -9.31 -28.74
C SER A 85 -7.32 -8.15 -28.02
N ALA A 86 -8.07 -7.13 -27.59
CA ALA A 86 -7.52 -6.01 -26.83
C ALA A 86 -6.89 -6.45 -25.50
N VAL A 87 -7.53 -7.37 -24.76
CA VAL A 87 -6.96 -7.89 -23.52
C VAL A 87 -5.71 -8.75 -23.76
N ARG A 88 -5.66 -9.53 -24.85
CA ARG A 88 -4.46 -10.31 -25.19
C ARG A 88 -3.27 -9.42 -25.49
N SER A 89 -3.46 -8.38 -26.31
CA SER A 89 -2.43 -7.39 -26.59
C SER A 89 -2.00 -6.65 -25.32
N HIS A 90 -2.96 -6.26 -24.47
CA HIS A 90 -2.67 -5.59 -23.20
C HIS A 90 -1.87 -6.45 -22.23
N ARG A 91 -2.12 -7.76 -22.12
CA ARG A 91 -1.44 -8.63 -21.14
C ARG A 91 0.08 -8.60 -21.30
N ALA A 92 0.58 -8.51 -22.53
CA ALA A 92 2.01 -8.41 -22.81
C ALA A 92 2.62 -7.08 -22.37
N THR A 93 1.84 -5.99 -22.40
CA THR A 93 2.29 -4.62 -22.09
C THR A 93 1.66 -4.07 -20.81
N CYS A 94 1.09 -4.94 -19.97
CA CYS A 94 0.42 -4.48 -18.77
C CYS A 94 1.47 -3.81 -17.88
N GLN A 95 1.23 -2.57 -17.50
CA GLN A 95 2.16 -1.79 -16.66
C GLN A 95 2.49 -2.45 -15.31
N PHE A 96 1.71 -3.45 -14.91
CA PHE A 96 1.91 -4.24 -13.69
C PHE A 96 2.48 -5.63 -13.95
N SER A 97 2.82 -5.97 -15.20
CA SER A 97 3.49 -7.22 -15.55
C SER A 97 4.97 -7.08 -15.21
N GLY A 98 5.47 -7.81 -14.21
CA GLY A 98 6.84 -7.68 -13.69
C GLY A 98 7.99 -8.02 -14.66
N THR A 99 7.69 -8.36 -15.92
CA THR A 99 8.64 -8.96 -16.88
C THR A 99 9.70 -7.98 -17.42
N MET A 100 9.41 -6.68 -17.50
CA MET A 100 10.36 -5.70 -18.08
C MET A 100 11.24 -4.99 -17.04
N THR A 101 10.76 -4.83 -15.80
CA THR A 101 11.49 -4.06 -14.79
C THR A 101 12.54 -4.92 -14.06
N GLY A 102 12.31 -6.22 -13.90
CA GLY A 102 13.24 -7.12 -13.18
C GLY A 102 14.56 -7.44 -13.89
N LEU A 103 14.64 -7.27 -15.22
CA LEU A 103 15.89 -7.48 -15.97
C LEU A 103 16.88 -6.34 -15.76
N ILE A 104 16.41 -5.10 -15.68
CA ILE A 104 17.25 -3.92 -15.40
C ILE A 104 17.78 -4.01 -13.95
N SER A 105 16.94 -4.37 -12.98
CA SER A 105 17.32 -4.54 -11.57
C SER A 105 18.37 -5.66 -11.35
N ARG A 106 18.34 -6.74 -12.14
CA ARG A 106 19.34 -7.81 -12.08
C ARG A 106 20.72 -7.35 -12.57
N MET A 107 20.78 -6.39 -13.50
CA MET A 107 22.04 -5.83 -13.97
C MET A 107 22.69 -4.94 -12.90
N SER A 108 21.88 -4.23 -12.10
CA SER A 108 22.37 -3.43 -10.95
C SER A 108 23.05 -4.28 -9.86
N ARG A 109 22.66 -5.55 -9.68
CA ARG A 109 23.31 -6.49 -8.74
C ARG A 109 24.74 -6.87 -9.14
N MET A 110 25.13 -6.78 -10.41
CA MET A 110 26.47 -7.19 -10.87
C MET A 110 27.53 -6.09 -10.77
N ASN A 111 27.14 -4.83 -10.50
CA ASN A 111 28.06 -3.68 -10.50
C ASN A 111 28.43 -3.14 -9.11
N ILE A 112 28.00 -3.78 -8.01
CA ILE A 112 28.31 -3.34 -6.65
C ILE A 112 29.12 -4.44 -5.93
N GLN A 113 30.38 -4.58 -6.34
CA GLN A 113 31.43 -5.08 -5.46
C GLN A 113 32.34 -3.90 -5.11
N ALA A 114 32.45 -3.62 -3.82
CA ALA A 114 33.41 -2.74 -3.17
C ALA A 114 33.39 -1.24 -3.56
N GLY A 115 33.23 -0.38 -2.55
CA GLY A 115 33.74 0.99 -2.60
C GLY A 115 32.69 2.08 -2.39
N SER A 116 32.97 2.93 -1.41
CA SER A 116 32.33 4.22 -1.14
C SER A 116 32.09 5.04 -2.41
N CYS A 117 30.86 5.51 -2.62
CA CYS A 117 30.61 6.64 -3.51
C CYS A 117 29.81 7.72 -2.76
N ILE A 118 30.56 8.70 -2.25
CA ILE A 118 30.12 10.08 -2.14
C ILE A 118 30.06 10.59 -3.58
N ASP A 119 28.92 11.13 -4.01
CA ASP A 119 28.96 12.15 -5.05
C ASP A 119 27.86 13.21 -4.87
N ASN A 120 28.30 14.45 -5.04
CA ASN A 120 27.53 15.68 -4.99
C ASN A 120 27.02 16.00 -6.39
N GLY A 121 25.73 16.31 -6.54
CA GLY A 121 25.23 16.97 -7.75
C GLY A 121 23.85 16.51 -8.17
N GLN A 122 22.83 17.31 -7.80
CA GLN A 122 21.48 17.32 -8.37
C GLN A 122 20.81 15.94 -8.52
N MET A 123 20.48 15.30 -7.39
CA MET A 123 19.33 14.41 -7.37
C MET A 123 18.08 15.26 -7.60
N SER A 124 17.45 15.12 -8.76
CA SER A 124 16.01 15.36 -8.91
C SER A 124 15.33 14.35 -7.97
N GLY A 125 15.27 14.71 -6.69
CA GLY A 125 15.18 13.75 -5.60
C GLY A 125 13.88 13.00 -5.63
N SER A 126 13.97 11.66 -5.71
CA SER A 126 12.84 10.77 -5.49
C SER A 126 12.09 11.19 -4.24
N CYS A 127 10.83 11.60 -4.41
CA CYS A 127 9.98 12.05 -3.30
C CYS A 127 9.60 10.89 -2.38
N VAL A 128 9.91 9.65 -2.78
CA VAL A 128 9.50 8.42 -2.10
C VAL A 128 10.70 7.52 -1.88
N VAL A 129 10.78 6.94 -0.68
CA VAL A 129 11.76 5.94 -0.28
C VAL A 129 11.04 4.73 0.31
N ALA A 130 11.34 3.55 -0.19
CA ALA A 130 10.91 2.29 0.43
C ALA A 130 11.94 1.84 1.46
N LEU A 131 11.49 1.38 2.63
CA LEU A 131 12.34 0.82 3.69
C LEU A 131 11.82 -0.54 4.11
N VAL A 132 12.73 -1.50 4.24
CA VAL A 132 12.47 -2.81 4.83
C VAL A 132 13.64 -3.24 5.69
N CYS A 133 13.33 -3.81 6.86
CA CYS A 133 14.31 -4.42 7.74
C CYS A 133 14.22 -5.95 7.74
N LYS A 134 15.33 -6.61 8.13
CA LYS A 134 15.37 -8.01 8.53
C LYS A 134 15.79 -8.11 9.97
N MET A 135 15.00 -8.87 10.71
CA MET A 135 15.13 -9.01 12.15
C MET A 135 15.74 -10.36 12.51
N VAL A 136 16.60 -10.35 13.52
CA VAL A 136 17.03 -11.54 14.26
C VAL A 136 16.41 -11.53 15.65
N GLY A 137 16.31 -12.69 16.28
CA GLY A 137 15.83 -12.86 17.65
C GLY A 137 16.93 -12.64 18.69
N GLY A 138 16.61 -11.85 19.71
CA GLY A 138 17.36 -11.73 20.96
C GLY A 138 16.51 -12.11 22.17
N GLY A 139 17.07 -11.89 23.36
CA GLY A 139 16.44 -12.30 24.62
C GLY A 139 16.60 -13.80 24.88
N SER A 140 16.25 -14.24 26.10
CA SER A 140 16.44 -15.64 26.53
C SER A 140 15.64 -16.65 25.71
N ASP A 141 14.54 -16.22 25.09
CA ASP A 141 13.64 -17.04 24.28
C ASP A 141 13.67 -16.73 22.78
N GLY A 142 14.49 -15.75 22.34
CA GLY A 142 14.58 -15.34 20.93
C GLY A 142 13.37 -14.54 20.43
N SER A 143 12.47 -14.11 21.32
CA SER A 143 11.24 -13.39 20.96
C SER A 143 11.48 -11.90 20.65
N LEU A 144 12.59 -11.33 21.13
CA LEU A 144 12.89 -9.92 20.91
C LEU A 144 13.39 -9.69 19.48
N ASP A 145 12.66 -8.90 18.70
CA ASP A 145 13.08 -8.51 17.36
C ASP A 145 14.18 -7.45 17.38
N LEU A 146 15.34 -7.81 16.82
CA LEU A 146 16.50 -6.93 16.65
C LEU A 146 16.77 -6.69 15.17
N CYS A 147 16.81 -5.44 14.75
CA CYS A 147 17.17 -5.11 13.37
C CYS A 147 18.62 -5.46 13.09
N ALA A 148 18.84 -6.33 12.11
CA ALA A 148 20.15 -6.86 11.75
C ALA A 148 20.55 -6.55 10.30
N ARG A 149 19.59 -6.22 9.44
CA ARG A 149 19.85 -5.71 8.09
C ARG A 149 18.74 -4.73 7.69
N VAL A 150 19.12 -3.63 7.05
CA VAL A 150 18.19 -2.64 6.51
C VAL A 150 18.49 -2.39 5.04
N CYS A 151 17.45 -2.09 4.26
CA CYS A 151 17.56 -1.65 2.88
C CYS A 151 16.59 -0.49 2.64
N LEU A 152 17.08 0.54 1.94
CA LEU A 152 16.33 1.68 1.46
C LEU A 152 16.48 1.77 -0.05
N VAL A 153 15.36 1.88 -0.75
CA VAL A 153 15.29 1.94 -2.22
C VAL A 153 14.55 3.21 -2.63
N GLY A 154 15.06 3.89 -3.65
CA GLY A 154 14.43 5.07 -4.23
C GLY A 154 13.34 4.72 -5.23
N GLU A 155 12.58 5.73 -5.66
CA GLU A 155 11.51 5.61 -6.68
C GLU A 155 12.00 5.01 -8.02
N ASP A 156 13.29 5.13 -8.31
CA ASP A 156 13.99 4.56 -9.47
C ASP A 156 14.40 3.08 -9.28
N GLU A 157 13.98 2.45 -8.18
CA GLU A 157 14.32 1.07 -7.79
C GLU A 157 15.82 0.84 -7.52
N ASN A 158 16.60 1.91 -7.38
CA ASN A 158 18.01 1.85 -7.00
C ASN A 158 18.17 1.86 -5.47
N ILE A 159 19.16 1.12 -4.98
CA ILE A 159 19.48 1.09 -3.56
C ILE A 159 20.12 2.43 -3.18
N ILE A 160 19.45 3.16 -2.28
CA ILE A 160 19.98 4.40 -1.69
C ILE A 160 20.93 4.05 -0.54
N TYR A 161 20.54 3.06 0.28
CA TYR A 161 21.30 2.65 1.43
C TYR A 161 20.96 1.21 1.81
N HIS A 162 21.98 0.41 2.13
CA HIS A 162 21.79 -0.89 2.77
C HIS A 162 22.94 -1.14 3.74
N ALA A 163 22.65 -1.81 4.85
CA ALA A 163 23.67 -2.15 5.82
C ALA A 163 23.25 -3.36 6.66
N TYR A 164 24.23 -4.14 7.09
CA TYR A 164 24.09 -4.97 8.28
C TYR A 164 24.26 -4.09 9.52
N ILE A 165 23.44 -4.34 10.53
CA ILE A 165 23.37 -3.54 11.75
C ILE A 165 23.90 -4.39 12.91
N LYS A 166 24.79 -3.80 13.70
CA LYS A 166 25.30 -4.43 14.91
C LYS A 166 24.20 -4.44 15.99
N PRO A 167 23.70 -5.62 16.41
CA PRO A 167 22.66 -5.69 17.42
C PRO A 167 23.15 -5.18 18.77
N GLN A 168 22.28 -4.53 19.54
CA GLN A 168 22.62 -3.96 20.85
C GLN A 168 22.65 -5.00 21.98
N VAL A 169 22.01 -6.15 21.75
CA VAL A 169 21.97 -7.29 22.67
C VAL A 169 22.38 -8.57 21.93
N PRO A 170 22.83 -9.62 22.65
CA PRO A 170 23.21 -10.88 22.01
C PRO A 170 22.08 -11.49 21.18
N VAL A 171 22.43 -11.96 19.98
CA VAL A 171 21.52 -12.68 19.10
C VAL A 171 21.42 -14.13 19.56
N THR A 172 20.21 -14.58 19.87
CA THR A 172 19.91 -15.96 20.27
C THR A 172 19.27 -16.77 19.14
N ASN A 173 18.67 -16.11 18.15
CA ASN A 173 18.11 -16.76 16.98
C ASN A 173 18.31 -15.93 15.71
N TYR A 174 19.14 -16.39 14.77
CA TYR A 174 19.42 -15.67 13.52
C TYR A 174 18.28 -15.74 12.49
N ARG A 175 17.29 -16.63 12.69
CA ARG A 175 16.19 -16.87 11.75
C ARG A 175 16.71 -17.17 10.34
N TYR A 176 17.73 -18.02 10.27
CA TYR A 176 18.55 -18.22 9.07
C TYR A 176 17.73 -18.56 7.81
N GLU A 177 16.72 -19.41 7.96
CA GLU A 177 15.86 -19.85 6.84
C GLU A 177 15.15 -18.69 6.14
N SER A 178 14.77 -17.65 6.88
CA SER A 178 14.06 -16.49 6.32
C SER A 178 15.00 -15.32 6.03
N THR A 179 16.00 -15.06 6.87
CA THR A 179 16.83 -13.84 6.77
C THR A 179 18.16 -14.05 6.04
N GLY A 180 18.68 -15.28 6.04
CA GLY A 180 20.04 -15.57 5.58
C GLY A 180 21.16 -14.95 6.40
N ILE A 181 20.85 -14.33 7.54
CA ILE A 181 21.84 -13.63 8.36
C ILE A 181 22.67 -14.67 9.11
N ARG A 182 23.98 -14.47 9.11
CA ARG A 182 24.96 -15.32 9.76
C ARG A 182 25.81 -14.46 10.70
N PRO A 183 26.42 -15.05 11.74
CA PRO A 183 27.24 -14.30 12.71
C PRO A 183 28.32 -13.43 12.05
N GLU A 184 28.93 -13.91 10.97
CA GLU A 184 29.94 -13.20 10.19
C GLU A 184 29.45 -11.89 9.59
N HIS A 185 28.19 -11.80 9.18
CA HIS A 185 27.60 -10.56 8.69
C HIS A 185 27.49 -9.50 9.79
N LEU A 186 27.43 -9.91 11.07
CA LEU A 186 27.22 -9.03 12.21
C LEU A 186 28.50 -8.64 12.94
N ARG A 187 29.64 -9.28 12.65
CA ARG A 187 30.94 -8.99 13.29
C ARG A 187 31.40 -7.57 13.02
N ASP A 188 31.40 -7.18 11.74
CA ASP A 188 31.85 -5.86 11.27
C ASP A 188 30.68 -4.96 10.84
N ALA A 189 29.49 -5.24 11.38
CA ALA A 189 28.28 -4.51 11.06
C ALA A 189 28.29 -3.08 11.59
N VAL A 190 27.53 -2.21 10.92
CA VAL A 190 27.45 -0.79 11.25
C VAL A 190 26.72 -0.59 12.58
N PRO A 191 27.23 0.24 13.51
CA PRO A 191 26.53 0.54 14.75
C PRO A 191 25.16 1.16 14.50
N LEU A 192 24.14 0.74 15.26
CA LEU A 192 22.75 1.20 15.10
C LEU A 192 22.63 2.73 15.06
N LYS A 193 23.35 3.46 15.92
CA LYS A 193 23.33 4.93 15.94
C LYS A 193 23.80 5.59 14.63
N GLN A 194 24.72 4.95 13.91
CA GLN A 194 25.17 5.45 12.62
C GLN A 194 24.12 5.17 11.54
N VAL A 195 23.49 4.01 11.59
CA VAL A 195 22.37 3.65 10.71
C VAL A 195 21.17 4.57 10.92
N GLN A 196 20.77 4.83 12.17
CA GLN A 196 19.69 5.75 12.53
C GLN A 196 19.90 7.14 11.92
N ARG A 197 21.09 7.72 12.14
CA ARG A 197 21.45 9.03 11.55
C ARG A 197 21.36 9.01 10.03
N ARG A 198 21.91 7.98 9.39
CA ARG A 198 21.89 7.87 7.93
C ARG A 198 20.48 7.77 7.37
N ILE A 199 19.59 7.00 8.02
CA ILE A 199 18.18 6.89 7.64
C ILE A 199 17.49 8.24 7.80
N GLN A 200 17.67 8.92 8.93
CA GLN A 200 17.11 10.24 9.16
C GLN A 200 17.58 11.25 8.11
N ASP A 201 18.87 11.30 7.80
CA ASP A 201 19.42 12.20 6.78
C ASP A 201 18.76 11.98 5.40
N ILE A 202 18.53 10.71 5.02
CA ILE A 202 17.87 10.33 3.77
C ILE A 202 16.41 10.76 3.77
N LEU A 203 15.65 10.44 4.82
CA LEU A 203 14.21 10.71 4.89
C LEU A 203 13.88 12.18 5.07
N CYS A 204 14.69 12.90 5.84
CA CYS A 204 14.52 14.32 6.11
C CYS A 204 14.99 15.20 4.95
N ASN A 205 15.87 14.68 4.08
CA ASN A 205 16.33 15.36 2.86
C ASN A 205 16.84 16.80 3.11
N GLY A 206 17.59 16.98 4.19
CA GLY A 206 18.15 18.27 4.61
C GLY A 206 17.21 19.18 5.41
N GLU A 207 15.96 18.78 5.67
CA GLU A 207 15.06 19.50 6.57
C GLU A 207 15.09 18.92 7.99
N PRO A 208 15.23 19.74 9.05
CA PRO A 208 15.14 19.22 10.40
C PRO A 208 13.71 18.75 10.71
N ILE A 209 13.57 17.65 11.45
CA ILE A 209 12.28 16.95 11.68
C ILE A 209 11.15 17.88 12.19
N TRP A 210 11.47 18.85 13.04
CA TRP A 210 10.52 19.80 13.61
C TRP A 210 10.01 20.86 12.62
N LYS A 211 10.68 21.05 11.47
CA LYS A 211 10.21 21.92 10.38
C LYS A 211 9.35 21.19 9.36
N ILE A 212 9.31 19.86 9.39
CA ILE A 212 8.54 19.07 8.43
C ILE A 212 7.06 19.39 8.59
N ARG A 213 6.42 19.79 7.49
CA ARG A 213 4.99 20.11 7.40
C ARG A 213 4.34 19.24 6.34
N SER A 214 3.03 19.08 6.42
CA SER A 214 2.24 18.29 5.46
C SER A 214 2.25 18.86 4.04
N LYS A 215 2.63 20.13 3.84
CA LYS A 215 2.70 20.78 2.53
C LYS A 215 3.99 21.61 2.40
N GLY A 216 4.66 21.49 1.26
CA GLY A 216 5.88 22.24 0.93
C GLY A 216 7.15 21.79 1.67
N SER A 217 7.12 20.62 2.31
CA SER A 217 8.32 19.99 2.89
C SER A 217 9.09 19.22 1.83
N LYS A 218 10.42 19.24 1.93
CA LYS A 218 11.33 18.44 1.09
C LYS A 218 11.56 17.03 1.65
N ALA A 219 11.00 16.71 2.82
CA ALA A 219 11.08 15.38 3.41
C ALA A 219 10.42 14.33 2.50
N ARG A 220 10.97 13.12 2.49
CA ARG A 220 10.58 12.05 1.56
C ARG A 220 9.48 11.19 2.16
N ILE A 221 8.48 10.85 1.37
CA ILE A 221 7.47 9.87 1.73
C ILE A 221 8.15 8.52 2.00
N LEU A 222 7.85 7.91 3.14
CA LEU A 222 8.36 6.59 3.53
C LEU A 222 7.30 5.52 3.24
N THR A 223 7.64 4.53 2.44
CA THR A 223 6.77 3.37 2.15
C THR A 223 7.43 2.04 2.49
N GLY A 224 6.64 0.97 2.59
CA GLY A 224 7.03 -0.29 3.18
C GLY A 224 5.81 -1.09 3.63
N HIS A 225 6.04 -2.24 4.26
CA HIS A 225 4.98 -3.14 4.75
C HIS A 225 5.23 -3.46 6.22
N GLY A 226 4.36 -2.95 7.11
CA GLY A 226 4.57 -3.04 8.55
C GLY A 226 5.65 -2.09 9.06
N ILE A 227 5.71 -0.87 8.52
CA ILE A 227 6.79 0.11 8.74
C ILE A 227 6.93 0.47 10.23
N ASP A 228 5.81 0.51 10.97
CA ASP A 228 5.83 0.82 12.41
C ASP A 228 6.72 -0.14 13.19
N HIS A 229 6.71 -1.43 12.81
CA HIS A 229 7.57 -2.44 13.43
C HIS A 229 9.05 -2.19 13.08
N ASP A 230 9.34 -1.92 11.81
CA ASP A 230 10.69 -1.64 11.33
C ASP A 230 11.28 -0.40 12.02
N LEU A 231 10.53 0.70 12.08
CA LEU A 231 10.92 1.95 12.73
C LEU A 231 11.14 1.77 14.24
N LYS A 232 10.29 0.99 14.90
CA LYS A 232 10.44 0.66 16.32
C LYS A 232 11.74 -0.11 16.58
N CYS A 233 12.03 -1.15 15.80
CA CYS A 233 13.26 -1.93 15.93
C CYS A 233 14.52 -1.13 15.56
N LEU A 234 14.39 -0.13 14.66
CA LEU A 234 15.45 0.81 14.34
C LEU A 234 15.58 1.93 15.39
N GLY A 235 14.57 2.18 16.23
CA GLY A 235 14.51 3.34 17.12
C GLY A 235 14.51 4.68 16.35
N VAL A 236 13.83 4.74 15.20
CA VAL A 236 13.71 5.94 14.37
C VAL A 236 12.26 6.43 14.42
N GLU A 237 12.08 7.69 14.76
CA GLU A 237 10.77 8.37 14.68
C GLU A 237 10.64 9.09 13.34
N TYR A 238 9.45 9.02 12.74
CA TYR A 238 9.15 9.70 11.48
C TYR A 238 7.70 10.20 11.46
N PRO A 239 7.40 11.38 10.87
CA PRO A 239 6.06 11.93 10.88
C PRO A 239 5.04 11.00 10.19
N SER A 240 3.98 10.64 10.90
CA SER A 240 2.98 9.66 10.43
C SER A 240 2.29 10.05 9.12
N PHE A 241 2.10 11.35 8.87
CA PHE A 241 1.51 11.86 7.63
C PHE A 241 2.42 11.69 6.39
N LEU A 242 3.70 11.33 6.55
CA LEU A 242 4.62 10.96 5.47
C LEU A 242 4.82 9.45 5.34
N ILE A 243 4.21 8.65 6.22
CA ILE A 243 4.29 7.19 6.17
C ILE A 243 3.17 6.64 5.28
N ARG A 244 3.52 5.68 4.43
CA ARG A 244 2.64 4.99 3.49
C ARG A 244 2.81 3.49 3.69
N ASP A 245 2.20 2.98 4.77
CA ASP A 245 2.27 1.56 5.13
C ASP A 245 1.24 0.74 4.35
N ILE A 246 1.74 -0.18 3.54
CA ILE A 246 0.96 -1.09 2.69
C ILE A 246 0.13 -2.07 3.51
N ALA A 247 0.62 -2.48 4.69
CA ALA A 247 -0.08 -3.42 5.57
C ALA A 247 -1.40 -2.84 6.09
N ASN A 248 -1.45 -1.51 6.24
CA ASN A 248 -2.55 -0.77 6.85
C ASN A 248 -3.36 0.05 5.83
N TYR A 249 -3.05 -0.04 4.53
CA TYR A 249 -3.75 0.72 3.50
C TYR A 249 -5.09 0.05 3.13
N PRO A 250 -6.27 0.66 3.43
CA PRO A 250 -7.54 -0.03 3.35
C PRO A 250 -7.87 -0.71 2.00
N PRO A 251 -7.53 -0.13 0.83
CA PRO A 251 -7.70 -0.80 -0.46
C PRO A 251 -6.94 -2.12 -0.61
N LEU A 252 -5.84 -2.31 0.13
CA LEU A 252 -4.98 -3.51 0.08
C LEU A 252 -5.20 -4.47 1.25
N MET A 253 -5.96 -4.07 2.26
CA MET A 253 -6.29 -4.89 3.41
C MET A 253 -7.30 -5.99 3.08
N LYS A 254 -7.36 -6.99 3.95
CA LYS A 254 -8.37 -8.04 3.87
C LYS A 254 -9.77 -7.50 4.14
N THR A 255 -10.77 -8.24 3.71
CA THR A 255 -12.18 -7.99 4.10
C THR A 255 -12.37 -7.99 5.63
N SER A 256 -11.57 -8.76 6.36
CA SER A 256 -11.52 -8.81 7.82
C SER A 256 -10.83 -7.62 8.49
N LYS A 257 -10.34 -6.64 7.72
CA LYS A 257 -9.48 -5.53 8.18
C LYS A 257 -8.15 -5.99 8.79
N LEU A 258 -7.71 -7.21 8.47
CA LEU A 258 -6.35 -7.67 8.76
C LEU A 258 -5.43 -7.35 7.58
N SER A 259 -4.13 -7.24 7.86
CA SER A 259 -3.13 -7.07 6.81
C SER A 259 -2.99 -8.34 5.97
N ASN A 260 -2.71 -8.12 4.68
CA ASN A 260 -2.24 -9.16 3.78
C ASN A 260 -0.72 -9.28 3.86
N SER A 261 -0.16 -10.46 3.60
CA SER A 261 1.30 -10.59 3.50
C SER A 261 1.82 -9.87 2.26
N LEU A 262 3.03 -9.32 2.32
CA LEU A 262 3.66 -8.70 1.15
C LEU A 262 3.78 -9.70 -0.02
N LYS A 263 4.07 -10.97 0.28
CA LYS A 263 4.08 -12.06 -0.70
C LYS A 263 2.76 -12.18 -1.46
N TYR A 264 1.63 -12.23 -0.74
CA TYR A 264 0.30 -12.30 -1.38
C TYR A 264 0.01 -11.05 -2.20
N LEU A 265 0.26 -9.85 -1.65
CA LEU A 265 0.00 -8.59 -2.36
C LEU A 265 0.81 -8.50 -3.65
N THR A 266 2.07 -8.89 -3.61
CA THR A 266 2.98 -8.87 -4.75
C THR A 266 2.50 -9.82 -5.84
N GLN A 267 2.17 -11.07 -5.47
CA GLN A 267 1.66 -12.04 -6.43
C GLN A 267 0.30 -11.62 -7.02
N ALA A 268 -0.62 -11.14 -6.18
CA ALA A 268 -1.96 -10.77 -6.62
C ALA A 268 -1.97 -9.51 -7.51
N TYR A 269 -1.18 -8.49 -7.16
CA TYR A 269 -1.30 -7.16 -7.76
C TYR A 269 -0.14 -6.77 -8.68
N LEU A 270 1.00 -7.45 -8.59
CA LEU A 270 2.17 -7.24 -9.45
C LEU A 270 2.54 -8.49 -10.29
N GLY A 271 1.94 -9.65 -10.01
CA GLY A 271 2.03 -10.83 -10.87
C GLY A 271 3.37 -11.55 -10.86
N TYR A 272 4.18 -11.37 -9.81
CA TYR A 272 5.40 -12.13 -9.58
C TYR A 272 5.53 -12.54 -8.12
N ASP A 273 6.30 -13.60 -7.87
CA ASP A 273 6.54 -14.11 -6.52
C ASP A 273 7.79 -13.49 -5.90
N ILE A 274 7.73 -13.27 -4.60
CA ILE A 274 8.84 -12.88 -3.73
C ILE A 274 8.91 -13.82 -2.53
N GLN A 275 10.00 -13.76 -1.76
CA GLN A 275 10.13 -14.54 -0.52
C GLN A 275 9.97 -16.05 -0.77
N ASN A 276 10.58 -16.54 -1.86
CA ASN A 276 10.71 -17.96 -2.16
C ASN A 276 12.01 -18.46 -1.55
N GLY A 277 11.94 -18.94 -0.32
CA GLY A 277 13.11 -19.25 0.51
C GLY A 277 13.58 -18.02 1.28
N MET A 278 14.86 -17.67 1.12
CA MET A 278 15.48 -16.55 1.80
C MET A 278 14.92 -15.21 1.31
N GLN A 279 14.54 -14.34 2.24
CA GLN A 279 13.95 -13.05 1.93
C GLN A 279 15.04 -12.00 1.72
N ASP A 280 15.16 -11.48 0.49
CA ASP A 280 16.05 -10.35 0.22
C ASP A 280 15.33 -9.02 0.51
N PRO A 281 15.83 -8.19 1.46
CA PRO A 281 15.25 -6.89 1.74
C PRO A 281 15.10 -5.98 0.51
N TYR A 282 15.97 -6.12 -0.51
CA TYR A 282 15.84 -5.36 -1.76
C TYR A 282 14.55 -5.69 -2.51
N GLU A 283 14.26 -6.98 -2.71
CA GLU A 283 13.06 -7.44 -3.43
C GLU A 283 11.78 -7.00 -2.69
N ASP A 284 11.80 -7.04 -1.36
CA ASP A 284 10.71 -6.57 -0.53
C ASP A 284 10.51 -5.04 -0.64
N CYS A 285 11.60 -4.25 -0.65
CA CYS A 285 11.53 -2.80 -0.85
C CYS A 285 10.92 -2.45 -2.21
N VAL A 286 11.38 -3.11 -3.27
CA VAL A 286 10.88 -2.89 -4.64
C VAL A 286 9.41 -3.30 -4.76
N ALA A 287 9.04 -4.44 -4.17
CA ALA A 287 7.64 -4.87 -4.14
C ALA A 287 6.74 -3.87 -3.41
N ALA A 288 7.18 -3.38 -2.25
CA ALA A 288 6.46 -2.36 -1.50
C ALA A 288 6.32 -1.06 -2.32
N LEU A 289 7.42 -0.57 -2.88
CA LEU A 289 7.44 0.63 -3.72
C LEU A 289 6.47 0.50 -4.92
N ARG A 290 6.51 -0.62 -5.64
CA ARG A 290 5.62 -0.86 -6.80
C ARG A 290 4.15 -0.92 -6.40
N LEU A 291 3.82 -1.51 -5.25
CA LEU A 291 2.47 -1.51 -4.70
C LEU A 291 2.02 -0.08 -4.35
N TYR A 292 2.88 0.71 -3.72
CA TYR A 292 2.63 2.12 -3.45
C TYR A 292 2.39 2.91 -4.74
N MET A 293 3.28 2.79 -5.72
CA MET A 293 3.17 3.49 -7.01
C MET A 293 1.89 3.13 -7.74
N ARG A 294 1.46 1.86 -7.66
CA ARG A 294 0.17 1.42 -8.20
C ARG A 294 -1.01 2.15 -7.56
N MET A 295 -0.99 2.40 -6.25
CA MET A 295 -2.05 3.10 -5.53
C MET A 295 -1.97 4.63 -5.69
N ARG A 296 -0.79 5.18 -5.98
CA ARG A 296 -0.57 6.59 -6.31
C ARG A 296 -1.03 6.96 -7.73
N HIS A 297 -0.91 6.04 -8.69
CA HIS A 297 -1.16 6.29 -10.11
C HIS A 297 -2.59 6.75 -10.49
N PRO A 298 -3.69 6.33 -9.85
CA PRO A 298 -5.02 6.81 -10.22
C PRO A 298 -5.11 8.34 -10.04
N GLY A 299 -5.53 9.06 -11.07
CA GLY A 299 -5.71 10.52 -10.97
C GLY A 299 -6.80 10.86 -9.96
N HIS A 300 -6.48 11.69 -8.96
CA HIS A 300 -7.48 12.18 -8.01
C HIS A 300 -8.47 13.11 -8.73
N PRO A 301 -9.80 12.88 -8.67
CA PRO A 301 -10.77 13.81 -9.23
C PRO A 301 -10.66 15.19 -8.55
N ARG A 302 -10.60 16.27 -9.36
CA ARG A 302 -10.34 17.64 -8.87
C ARG A 302 -11.36 18.14 -7.84
N ASP A 303 -12.61 17.71 -7.94
CA ASP A 303 -13.73 18.23 -7.13
C ASP A 303 -14.14 17.30 -5.98
N TYR A 304 -13.35 16.26 -5.68
CA TYR A 304 -13.69 15.30 -4.64
C TYR A 304 -13.10 15.70 -3.28
N ALA A 305 -13.95 15.91 -2.28
CA ALA A 305 -13.51 16.15 -0.91
C ALA A 305 -12.86 14.88 -0.35
N CYS A 306 -11.54 14.84 -0.31
CA CYS A 306 -10.85 13.89 0.55
C CYS A 306 -11.15 14.26 2.02
N GLY A 307 -11.30 13.28 2.92
CA GLY A 307 -11.31 13.48 4.38
C GLY A 307 -9.99 14.02 4.96
N CYS A 308 -9.23 14.74 4.13
CA CYS A 308 -7.91 15.27 4.34
C CYS A 308 -8.00 16.67 4.97
N GLY A 309 -8.14 16.72 6.28
CA GLY A 309 -7.74 17.85 7.10
C GLY A 309 -7.44 17.33 8.50
N ASP A 310 -6.54 18.00 9.23
CA ASP A 310 -6.26 17.76 10.66
C ASP A 310 -7.48 18.01 11.58
N GLY A 311 -8.69 17.92 11.04
CA GLY A 311 -9.96 17.97 11.75
C GLY A 311 -10.51 16.56 11.97
N PRO A 312 -11.41 16.38 12.96
CA PRO A 312 -12.13 15.13 13.14
C PRO A 312 -12.81 14.72 11.82
N MET A 313 -12.82 13.42 11.53
CA MET A 313 -13.60 12.79 10.45
C MET A 313 -14.90 13.56 10.27
N ARG A 314 -15.05 14.26 9.14
CA ARG A 314 -16.24 15.07 8.89
C ARG A 314 -17.42 14.12 8.93
N ASN A 315 -18.24 14.23 9.98
CA ASN A 315 -19.42 13.40 10.11
C ASN A 315 -20.42 13.85 9.05
N ASN A 316 -20.32 13.26 7.86
CA ASN A 316 -21.13 13.63 6.71
C ASN A 316 -22.60 13.22 6.89
N TYR A 317 -22.92 12.40 7.90
CA TYR A 317 -24.27 11.91 8.19
C TYR A 317 -24.64 12.11 9.67
N PRO A 318 -24.67 13.36 10.16
CA PRO A 318 -24.90 13.62 11.57
C PRO A 318 -26.34 13.28 11.97
N ALA A 319 -26.52 12.76 13.19
CA ALA A 319 -27.81 12.27 13.69
C ALA A 319 -28.91 13.36 13.66
N TRP A 320 -28.56 14.63 13.85
CA TRP A 320 -29.51 15.75 13.81
C TRP A 320 -30.09 16.04 12.42
N ARG A 321 -29.49 15.54 11.33
CA ARG A 321 -30.02 15.64 9.95
C ARG A 321 -30.80 14.40 9.51
N GLN A 322 -31.15 13.47 10.40
CA GLN A 322 -31.78 12.18 10.05
C GLN A 322 -32.98 12.32 9.10
N ARG A 323 -33.94 13.20 9.40
CA ARG A 323 -35.14 13.40 8.56
C ARG A 323 -34.85 13.92 7.16
N GLU A 324 -33.76 14.67 7.01
CA GLU A 324 -33.32 15.15 5.71
C GLU A 324 -32.67 14.02 4.91
N LEU A 325 -31.77 13.27 5.55
CA LEU A 325 -31.09 12.11 4.94
C LEU A 325 -32.09 11.06 4.45
N GLU A 326 -33.19 10.83 5.18
CA GLU A 326 -34.26 9.90 4.79
C GLU A 326 -35.05 10.34 3.54
N ARG A 327 -35.00 11.63 3.19
CA ARG A 327 -35.64 12.18 1.98
C ARG A 327 -34.70 12.21 0.77
N MET A 328 -33.40 11.95 0.98
CA MET A 328 -32.40 11.97 -0.09
C MET A 328 -32.45 10.68 -0.91
N THR A 329 -32.07 10.77 -2.19
CA THR A 329 -31.88 9.60 -3.04
C THR A 329 -30.60 8.85 -2.63
N ALA A 330 -30.48 7.58 -3.06
CA ALA A 330 -29.29 6.77 -2.78
C ALA A 330 -28.01 7.38 -3.39
N GLU A 331 -28.14 8.03 -4.55
CA GLU A 331 -27.08 8.75 -5.25
C GLU A 331 -26.66 9.99 -4.47
N ALA A 332 -27.63 10.79 -4.01
CA ALA A 332 -27.34 11.99 -3.21
C ALA A 332 -26.68 11.62 -1.86
N LEU A 333 -27.09 10.49 -1.25
CA LEU A 333 -26.40 9.96 -0.06
C LEU A 333 -24.96 9.55 -0.39
N LEU A 334 -24.69 8.99 -1.56
CA LEU A 334 -23.34 8.62 -1.99
C LEU A 334 -22.46 9.85 -2.25
N ASP A 335 -23.01 10.92 -2.81
CA ASP A 335 -22.28 12.17 -3.06
C ASP A 335 -21.83 12.86 -1.77
N LEU A 336 -22.55 12.64 -0.65
CA LEU A 336 -22.12 13.07 0.68
C LEU A 336 -21.00 12.19 1.26
N SER A 337 -20.78 10.99 0.72
CA SER A 337 -19.83 10.03 1.26
C SER A 337 -18.39 10.39 0.90
N GLY A 338 -17.48 10.18 1.83
CA GLY A 338 -16.05 10.44 1.68
C GLY A 338 -15.24 9.28 2.24
N SER A 339 -13.96 9.19 1.87
CA SER A 339 -13.05 8.15 2.36
C SER A 339 -12.75 8.31 3.85
N ASP A 340 -12.65 7.18 4.57
CA ASP A 340 -12.17 7.10 5.96
C ASP A 340 -10.64 7.07 6.07
N TYR A 341 -9.93 7.23 4.95
CA TYR A 341 -8.47 7.17 4.88
C TYR A 341 -7.90 8.19 3.89
N TYR A 342 -6.60 8.48 4.03
CA TYR A 342 -5.84 9.32 3.12
C TYR A 342 -5.52 8.59 1.82
N CYS A 343 -6.01 9.08 0.67
CA CYS A 343 -5.71 8.48 -0.63
C CYS A 343 -4.29 8.83 -1.08
N TRP A 344 -3.48 7.81 -1.39
CA TRP A 344 -2.12 8.01 -1.89
C TRP A 344 -2.07 8.63 -3.29
N CYS A 345 -3.19 8.66 -4.00
CA CYS A 345 -3.36 9.43 -5.22
C CYS A 345 -3.14 10.96 -5.03
N LEU A 346 -3.22 11.46 -3.79
CA LEU A 346 -2.91 12.85 -3.46
C LEU A 346 -1.41 13.15 -3.42
N ASP A 347 -0.57 12.12 -3.22
CA ASP A 347 0.89 12.26 -3.23
C ASP A 347 1.43 12.59 -4.64
N ALA A 348 0.60 12.47 -5.69
CA ALA A 348 0.96 12.89 -7.04
C ALA A 348 0.96 14.42 -7.20
N TYR A 349 0.35 15.17 -6.28
CA TYR A 349 0.16 16.62 -6.36
C TYR A 349 0.96 17.40 -5.31
N ASN A 350 1.76 16.71 -4.48
CA ASN A 350 2.53 17.29 -3.39
C ASN A 350 3.99 17.53 -3.74
#